data_AF-A0A2N3E312-F1
#
_entry.id   AF-A0A2N3E312-F1
#
_cell.length_a   1.000
_cell.length_b   1.000
_cell.length_c   1.000
_cell.angle_alpha   90.00
_cell.angle_beta   90.00
_cell.angle_gamma   90.00
#
_symmetry.space_group_name_H-M   'P 1'
#
loop_
_entity.id
_entity.type
_entity.pdbx_description
1 polymer ?
#
loop_
_entity_poly.entity_id
_entity_poly.type
_entity_poly.pdbx_seq_one_letter_code
_entity_poly.pdbx_strand_id
1 'polypeptide(L)' 'SAGRTVIAVLHDLSLAARYCDRLVLLDEGVVKADGRPEDVLTPENLEAVYRIRAIIGGEGERFVMPLARTD' A
#
# COMPACT_ATOMS: atom_id res chain seq x y z
N SER A 1 16.92 18.55 -16.81
CA SER A 1 15.91 17.63 -17.36
C SER A 1 14.56 17.97 -16.74
N ALA A 2 13.47 17.97 -17.49
CA ALA A 2 12.14 18.11 -16.88
C ALA A 2 11.79 16.79 -16.16
N GLY A 3 11.40 16.85 -14.88
CA GLY A 3 10.92 15.68 -14.14
C GLY A 3 9.66 15.10 -14.79
N ARG A 4 9.44 13.79 -14.63
CA ARG A 4 8.24 13.09 -15.11
C ARG A 4 7.44 12.60 -13.91
N THR A 5 6.12 12.70 -13.99
CA THR A 5 5.19 12.09 -13.02
C THR A 5 4.57 10.85 -13.66
N VAL A 6 4.57 9.74 -12.93
CA VAL A 6 3.95 8.48 -13.34
C VAL A 6 2.85 8.15 -12.35
N ILE A 7 1.67 7.79 -12.85
CA ILE A 7 0.56 7.28 -12.05
C ILE A 7 0.27 5.87 -12.56
N ALA A 8 0.20 4.91 -11.64
CA ALA A 8 -0.08 3.52 -11.94
C ALA A 8 -1.05 2.96 -10.89
N VAL A 9 -1.86 1.98 -11.31
CA VAL A 9 -2.67 1.16 -10.41
C VAL A 9 -1.99 -0.19 -10.26
N LEU A 10 -1.73 -0.59 -9.01
CA LEU A 10 -1.04 -1.83 -8.69
C LEU A 10 -1.93 -2.68 -7.79
N HIS A 11 -2.03 -3.97 -8.10
CA HIS A 11 -2.70 -4.95 -7.24
C HIS A 11 -1.75 -5.60 -6.22
N ASP A 12 -0.45 -5.56 -6.48
CA ASP A 12 0.56 -6.10 -5.57
C ASP A 12 1.08 -5.00 -4.63
N LEU A 13 0.76 -5.15 -3.35
CA LEU A 13 1.12 -4.18 -2.31
C LEU A 13 2.62 -4.13 -2.03
N SER A 14 3.36 -5.23 -2.25
CA SER A 14 4.81 -5.24 -2.07
C SER A 14 5.50 -4.46 -3.20
N LEU A 15 5.04 -4.61 -4.44
CA LEU A 15 5.54 -3.79 -5.55
C LEU A 15 5.22 -2.31 -5.34
N ALA A 16 3.99 -2.00 -4.90
CA ALA A 16 3.60 -0.64 -4.56
C ALA A 16 4.50 -0.06 -3.45
N ALA A 17 4.78 -0.83 -2.40
CA ALA A 17 5.65 -0.41 -1.30
C ALA A 17 7.10 -0.15 -1.69
N ARG A 18 7.59 -0.86 -2.73
CA ARG A 18 8.97 -0.81 -3.20
C ARG A 18 9.23 0.31 -4.20
N TYR A 19 8.28 0.56 -5.10
CA TYR A 19 8.52 1.37 -6.28
C TYR A 19 7.75 2.69 -6.33
N CYS A 20 6.73 2.87 -5.49
CA CYS A 20 5.98 4.11 -5.44
C CYS A 20 6.53 5.03 -4.35
N ASP A 21 6.76 6.29 -4.71
CA ASP A 21 7.11 7.34 -3.74
C ASP A 21 5.88 7.79 -2.91
N ARG A 22 4.67 7.60 -3.47
CA ARG A 22 3.38 7.96 -2.89
C ARG A 22 2.33 6.93 -3.26
N LEU A 23 1.47 6.58 -2.31
CA LEU A 23 0.32 5.72 -2.50
C LEU A 23 -0.96 6.47 -2.18
N VAL A 24 -2.02 6.16 -2.94
CA VAL A 24 -3.38 6.58 -2.65
C VAL A 24 -4.21 5.31 -2.53
N LEU A 25 -4.72 5.05 -1.33
CA LEU A 25 -5.54 3.89 -1.05
C LEU A 25 -7.01 4.26 -1.24
N LEU A 26 -7.70 3.51 -2.09
CA LEU A 26 -9.10 3.72 -2.44
C LEU A 26 -9.95 2.55 -1.95
N ASP A 27 -11.12 2.87 -1.43
CA ASP A 27 -12.15 1.90 -1.06
C ASP A 27 -13.53 2.50 -1.34
N GLU A 28 -14.37 1.76 -2.05
CA GLU A 28 -15.68 2.20 -2.54
C GLU A 28 -15.68 3.58 -3.23
N GLY A 29 -14.61 3.89 -3.97
CA GLY A 29 -14.45 5.16 -4.70
C GLY A 29 -14.03 6.34 -3.81
N VAL A 30 -13.70 6.10 -2.54
CA VAL A 30 -13.26 7.12 -1.57
C VAL A 30 -11.79 6.91 -1.21
N VAL A 31 -11.04 8.01 -1.11
CA VAL A 31 -9.66 8.00 -0.59
C VAL A 31 -9.69 7.71 0.91
N LYS A 32 -9.09 6.59 1.32
CA LYS A 32 -8.95 6.22 2.74
C LYS A 32 -7.61 6.66 3.31
N ALA A 33 -6.55 6.63 2.50
CA ALA A 33 -5.22 7.07 2.89
C ALA A 33 -4.45 7.62 1.68
N ASP A 34 -3.57 8.58 1.91
CA ASP A 34 -2.76 9.24 0.89
C ASP A 34 -1.44 9.72 1.51
N GLY A 35 -0.31 9.21 1.01
CA GLY A 35 1.00 9.51 1.60
C GLY A 35 2.10 8.56 1.13
N ARG A 36 3.19 8.48 1.89
CA ARG A 36 4.28 7.54 1.61
C ARG A 36 3.82 6.10 1.86
N PRO A 37 4.47 5.10 1.25
CA PRO A 37 4.10 3.71 1.47
C PRO A 37 4.03 3.27 2.95
N GLU A 38 4.97 3.69 3.80
CA GLU A 38 4.93 3.39 5.24
C GLU A 38 3.74 3.99 5.99
N ASP A 39 3.24 5.14 5.53
CA ASP A 39 2.14 5.85 6.17
C ASP A 39 0.77 5.32 5.65
N VAL A 40 0.76 4.73 4.45
CA VAL A 40 -0.45 4.21 3.79
C VAL A 40 -0.64 2.71 4.02
N LEU A 41 0.41 1.90 3.92
CA LEU A 41 0.35 0.45 4.13
C LEU A 41 0.57 0.13 5.60
N THR A 42 -0.39 0.50 6.44
CA THR A 42 -0.43 0.16 7.87
C THR A 42 -1.34 -1.05 8.11
N PRO A 43 -1.14 -1.82 9.19
CA PRO A 43 -2.05 -2.91 9.56
C PRO A 43 -3.52 -2.48 9.57
N GLU A 44 -3.82 -1.30 10.11
CA GLU A 44 -5.19 -0.76 10.22
C GLU A 44 -5.81 -0.48 8.85
N ASN A 45 -5.04 0.12 7.94
CA ASN A 45 -5.51 0.40 6.58
C ASN A 45 -5.71 -0.89 5.77
N LEU A 46 -4.81 -1.87 5.94
CA LEU A 46 -4.91 -3.16 5.25
C LEU A 46 -6.12 -3.98 5.75
N GLU A 47 -6.41 -3.93 7.05
CA GLU A 47 -7.60 -4.55 7.62
C GLU A 47 -8.87 -3.86 7.13
N ALA A 48 -8.93 -2.52 7.16
CA ALA A 48 -10.11 -1.77 6.75
C ALA A 48 -10.44 -1.89 5.27
N VAL A 49 -9.44 -1.87 4.37
CA VAL A 49 -9.65 -1.82 2.91
C VAL A 49 -9.59 -3.20 2.27
N TYR A 50 -8.63 -4.04 2.67
CA TYR A 50 -8.41 -5.36 2.05
C TYR A 50 -8.96 -6.52 2.88
N ARG A 51 -9.44 -6.26 4.11
CA ARG A 51 -9.95 -7.28 5.04
C ARG A 51 -8.92 -8.37 5.31
N ILE A 52 -7.69 -7.95 5.58
CA ILE A 52 -6.59 -8.83 5.93
C ILE A 52 -5.81 -8.30 7.14
N ARG A 53 -5.29 -9.22 7.95
CA ARG A 53 -4.13 -8.94 8.80
C ARG A 53 -2.87 -9.29 8.03
N ALA A 54 -1.88 -8.41 8.06
CA ALA A 54 -0.64 -8.60 7.33
C ALA A 54 0.59 -8.21 8.16
N ILE A 55 1.72 -8.83 7.87
CA ILE A 55 3.04 -8.39 8.33
C ILE A 55 3.66 -7.53 7.22
N ILE A 56 4.17 -6.37 7.61
CA ILE A 56 4.96 -5.49 6.75
C ILE A 56 6.40 -5.53 7.26
N GLY A 57 7.35 -5.71 6.37
CA GLY A 57 8.76 -5.79 6.75
C GLY A 57 9.72 -5.56 5.59
N GLY A 58 11.02 -5.57 5.91
CA GLY A 58 12.11 -5.40 4.96
C GLY A 58 12.71 -3.99 4.98
N GLU A 59 14.01 -3.89 5.28
CA GLU A 59 14.75 -2.61 5.26
C GLU A 59 15.20 -2.21 3.84
N GLY A 60 15.22 -3.14 2.88
CA GLY A 60 15.60 -2.88 1.48
C GLY A 60 14.52 -3.28 0.47
N GLU A 61 13.98 -4.50 0.59
CA GLU A 61 12.88 -4.96 -0.25
C GLU A 61 11.61 -5.12 0.57
N ARG A 62 10.84 -4.03 0.71
CA ARG A 62 9.60 -4.05 1.48
C ARG A 62 8.64 -5.12 0.99
N PHE A 63 8.10 -5.93 1.89
CA PHE A 63 7.11 -6.94 1.59
C PHE A 63 5.87 -6.73 2.45
N VAL A 64 4.73 -7.12 1.90
CA VAL A 64 3.44 -7.22 2.59
C VAL A 64 3.02 -8.68 2.50
N MET A 65 2.97 -9.35 3.66
CA MET A 65 2.61 -10.76 3.77
C MET A 65 1.25 -10.91 4.47
N PRO A 66 0.18 -11.26 3.76
CA PRO A 66 -1.11 -11.56 4.38
C PRO A 66 -1.00 -12.78 5.30
N LEU A 67 -1.50 -12.67 6.51
CA LEU A 67 -1.55 -13.75 7.49
C LEU A 67 -2.91 -14.44 7.53
N ALA A 68 -3.99 -13.66 7.48
CA ALA A 68 -5.36 -14.13 7.59
C ALA A 68 -6.31 -13.09 6.99
N ARG A 69 -7.48 -13.56 6.54
CA ARG A 69 -8.61 -12.66 6.28
C ARG A 69 -9.26 -12.25 7.60
N THR A 70 -9.85 -11.06 7.58
CA THR A 70 -10.73 -10.55 8.63
C THR A 70 -12.15 -10.50 8.09
N ASP A 71 -13.11 -10.69 8.99
CA ASP A 71 -14.54 -10.76 8.65
C ASP A 71 -15.16 -9.35 8.66
#